data_AF-F4KYE0-F1
#
_entry.id   AF-F4KYE0-F1
#
_cell.length_a   1.000
_cell.length_b   1.000
_cell.length_c   1.000
_cell.angle_alpha   90.00
_cell.angle_beta   90.00
_cell.angle_gamma   90.00
#
_symmetry.space_group_name_H-M   'P 1'
#
loop_
_entity.id
_entity.type
_entity.pdbx_description
1 polymer ?
#
loop_
_entity_poly.entity_id
_entity_poly.type
_entity_poly.pdbx_seq_one_letter_code
_entity_poly.pdbx_strand_id
1 'polypeptide(L)'
;MRKLILAIFFFGSFIVAGFAQEFQIACTNGYFNNNTFCCGYTKANQANVGVIKFPNFVPPDNVGIVYSWYAVHPDGPKFWDTPVPGRVVPLPWSGEYKVYVLIHFIDKTTRQRVTSYRSNTITVKALACEGNKDGSQH
;
A
#
# COMPACT_ATOMS: atom_id res chain seq x y z
N MET A 1 48.12 16.71 -41.16
CA MET A 1 47.69 17.14 -39.81
C MET A 1 46.29 16.60 -39.55
N ARG A 2 46.19 15.50 -38.80
CA ARG A 2 44.92 14.81 -38.53
C ARG A 2 44.76 14.69 -37.01
N LYS A 3 43.71 15.32 -36.51
CA LYS A 3 43.36 15.44 -35.09
C LYS A 3 42.87 14.09 -34.57
N LEU A 4 43.29 13.68 -33.36
CA LEU A 4 42.51 12.77 -32.54
C LEU A 4 42.68 13.19 -31.07
N ILE A 5 41.67 13.85 -30.53
CA ILE A 5 41.54 14.15 -29.10
C ILE A 5 40.88 12.91 -28.49
N LEU A 6 41.62 12.19 -27.65
CA LEU A 6 41.10 11.07 -26.87
C LEU A 6 40.29 11.67 -25.70
N ALA A 7 38.98 11.77 -25.86
CA ALA A 7 38.08 12.22 -24.81
C ALA A 7 37.74 11.05 -23.88
N ILE A 8 38.09 11.24 -22.62
CA ILE A 8 37.92 10.35 -21.47
C ILE A 8 36.42 10.17 -21.19
N PHE A 9 35.91 8.94 -21.29
CA PHE A 9 34.57 8.59 -20.81
C PHE A 9 34.66 8.03 -19.39
N PHE A 10 34.67 8.92 -18.39
CA PHE A 10 34.23 8.59 -17.04
C PHE A 10 32.70 8.46 -17.06
N PHE A 11 32.17 7.30 -17.44
CA PHE A 11 30.78 6.97 -17.15
C PHE A 11 30.68 6.65 -15.66
N GLY A 12 30.34 7.68 -14.89
CA GLY A 12 30.08 7.60 -13.47
C GLY A 12 29.03 6.54 -13.17
N SER A 13 29.41 5.56 -12.37
CA SER A 13 28.50 4.62 -11.72
C SER A 13 27.54 5.41 -10.83
N PHE A 14 26.33 5.67 -11.30
CA PHE A 14 25.24 6.15 -10.45
C PHE A 14 24.86 5.00 -9.50
N ILE A 15 25.41 5.03 -8.29
CA ILE A 15 24.90 4.22 -7.17
C ILE A 15 23.55 4.85 -6.80
N VAL A 16 22.46 4.25 -7.28
CA VAL A 16 21.11 4.57 -6.81
C VAL A 16 21.01 4.02 -5.39
N ALA A 17 21.38 4.83 -4.40
CA ALA A 17 21.08 4.53 -3.01
C ALA A 17 19.56 4.47 -2.88
N GLY A 18 19.02 3.27 -2.69
CA GLY A 18 17.58 3.06 -2.51
C GLY A 18 17.13 3.79 -1.24
N PHE A 19 16.33 4.84 -1.40
CA PHE A 19 15.65 5.47 -0.26
C PHE A 19 14.73 4.43 0.38
N ALA A 20 15.08 3.98 1.59
CA ALA A 20 14.20 3.10 2.36
C ALA A 20 12.90 3.84 2.65
N GLN A 21 11.77 3.31 2.17
CA GLN A 21 10.48 3.97 2.32
C GLN A 21 10.13 4.09 3.81
N GLU A 22 9.89 5.32 4.29
CA GLU A 22 9.76 5.61 5.72
C GLU A 22 8.42 5.15 6.32
N PHE A 23 7.33 5.20 5.54
CA PHE A 23 6.01 4.72 5.95
C PHE A 23 5.74 3.35 5.32
N GLN A 24 5.45 2.34 6.15
CA GLN A 24 5.29 0.97 5.69
C GLN A 24 4.06 0.27 6.28
N ILE A 25 3.46 -0.57 5.45
CA ILE A 25 2.37 -1.49 5.79
C ILE A 25 2.76 -2.94 5.47
N ALA A 26 2.10 -3.88 6.14
CA ALA A 26 2.14 -5.30 5.82
C ALA A 26 0.79 -5.97 6.04
N CYS A 27 0.59 -7.11 5.37
CA CYS A 27 -0.53 -7.99 5.65
C CYS A 27 -0.22 -8.78 6.93
N THR A 28 -1.06 -8.64 7.96
CA THR A 28 -0.82 -9.23 9.29
C THR A 28 -1.29 -10.67 9.38
N ASN A 29 -2.27 -11.08 8.57
CA ASN A 29 -2.78 -12.45 8.49
C ASN A 29 -2.30 -13.23 7.24
N GLY A 30 -1.45 -12.62 6.40
CA GLY A 30 -0.95 -13.21 5.14
C GLY A 30 0.52 -13.64 5.18
N TYR A 31 1.21 -13.45 6.30
CA TYR A 31 2.68 -13.63 6.35
C TYR A 31 3.13 -15.07 6.04
N PHE A 32 2.37 -16.07 6.48
CA PHE A 32 2.72 -17.49 6.31
C PHE A 32 2.45 -18.04 4.91
N ASN A 33 1.67 -17.33 4.07
CA ASN A 33 1.24 -17.80 2.76
C ASN A 33 1.50 -16.76 1.65
N ASN A 34 2.54 -15.92 1.83
CA ASN A 34 2.89 -14.86 0.88
C ASN A 34 1.69 -13.98 0.48
N ASN A 35 0.85 -13.65 1.45
CA ASN A 35 -0.38 -12.85 1.29
C ASN A 35 -1.36 -13.45 0.26
N THR A 36 -1.47 -14.77 0.23
CA THR A 36 -2.36 -15.48 -0.68
C THR A 36 -3.61 -15.94 0.06
N PHE A 37 -4.79 -15.59 -0.45
CA PHE A 37 -6.08 -15.90 0.13
C PHE A 37 -6.99 -16.50 -0.95
N CYS A 38 -8.13 -17.04 -0.55
CA CYS A 38 -9.21 -17.33 -1.47
C CYS A 38 -10.04 -16.05 -1.71
N CYS A 39 -10.52 -15.82 -2.94
CA CYS A 39 -11.47 -14.74 -3.22
C CYS A 39 -12.88 -15.11 -2.71
N GLY A 40 -13.69 -14.15 -2.25
CA GLY A 40 -15.06 -14.35 -1.78
C GLY A 40 -15.52 -13.27 -0.81
N TYR A 41 -16.69 -13.47 -0.19
CA TYR A 41 -17.32 -12.48 0.70
C TYR A 41 -17.26 -12.84 2.20
N THR A 42 -16.67 -13.97 2.55
CA THR A 42 -16.58 -14.41 3.95
C THR A 42 -15.40 -13.78 4.67
N LYS A 43 -15.34 -13.92 6.01
CA LYS A 43 -14.19 -13.46 6.81
C LYS A 43 -12.87 -14.13 6.41
N ALA A 44 -12.91 -15.35 5.88
CA ALA A 44 -11.71 -16.05 5.39
C ALA A 44 -11.15 -15.44 4.10
N ASN A 45 -11.96 -14.64 3.37
CA ASN A 45 -11.59 -13.98 2.13
C ASN A 45 -11.18 -12.51 2.34
N GLN A 46 -10.60 -12.21 3.51
CA GLN A 46 -10.25 -10.86 3.91
C GLN A 46 -8.77 -10.80 4.33
N ALA A 47 -8.06 -9.82 3.80
CA ALA A 47 -6.70 -9.51 4.20
C ALA A 47 -6.70 -8.42 5.29
N ASN A 48 -6.10 -8.72 6.43
CA ASN A 48 -5.86 -7.74 7.47
C ASN A 48 -4.54 -7.05 7.17
N VAL A 49 -4.59 -5.74 6.98
CA VAL A 49 -3.42 -4.93 6.63
C VAL A 49 -3.24 -3.85 7.68
N GLY A 50 -2.00 -3.61 8.10
CA GLY A 50 -1.70 -2.62 9.13
C GLY A 50 -0.39 -1.90 8.87
N VAL A 51 -0.29 -0.71 9.44
CA VAL A 51 0.97 0.05 9.51
C VAL A 51 1.96 -0.71 10.39
N ILE A 52 3.14 -0.98 9.85
CA ILE A 52 4.27 -1.62 10.56
C ILE A 52 5.41 -0.64 10.84
N LYS A 53 5.46 0.48 10.11
CA LYS A 53 6.44 1.54 10.32
C LYS A 53 5.80 2.88 10.02
N PHE A 54 5.81 3.79 11.00
CA PHE A 54 5.35 5.16 10.84
C PHE A 54 6.42 6.05 10.20
N PRO A 55 6.03 7.09 9.42
CA PRO A 55 6.98 8.08 8.95
C PRO A 55 7.62 8.81 10.13
N ASN A 56 8.87 9.26 9.96
CA ASN A 56 9.56 10.04 10.99
C ASN A 56 9.05 11.49 10.98
N PHE A 57 7.84 11.69 11.50
CA PHE A 57 7.20 12.99 11.62
C PHE A 57 6.62 13.13 13.04
N VAL A 58 6.96 14.22 13.71
CA VAL A 58 6.42 14.56 15.03
C VAL A 58 5.28 15.56 14.81
N PRO A 59 4.01 15.14 14.89
CA PRO A 59 2.89 16.04 14.67
C PRO A 59 2.75 17.05 15.83
N PRO A 60 2.48 18.33 15.53
CA PRO A 60 2.04 19.29 16.54
C PRO A 60 0.75 18.84 17.25
N ASP A 61 0.49 19.32 18.47
CA ASP A 61 -0.65 18.88 19.30
C ASP A 61 -2.03 19.10 18.64
N ASN A 62 -2.14 20.14 17.81
CA ASN A 62 -3.34 20.49 17.06
C ASN A 62 -3.54 19.65 15.79
N VAL A 63 -2.73 18.62 15.55
CA VAL A 63 -2.82 17.75 14.37
C VAL A 63 -3.48 16.41 14.71
N GLY A 64 -4.41 15.98 13.86
CA GLY A 64 -5.00 14.65 13.84
C GLY A 64 -4.47 13.81 12.68
N ILE A 65 -4.70 12.50 12.74
CA ILE A 65 -4.25 11.55 11.72
C ILE A 65 -5.46 10.92 11.04
N VAL A 66 -5.44 10.89 9.71
CA VAL A 66 -6.40 10.15 8.88
C VAL A 66 -5.65 9.22 7.94
N TYR A 67 -6.10 7.99 7.82
CA TYR A 67 -5.56 7.00 6.91
C TYR A 67 -6.53 6.79 5.75
N SER A 68 -6.07 7.08 4.53
CA SER A 68 -6.79 6.79 3.30
C SER A 68 -6.25 5.51 2.70
N TRP A 69 -6.98 4.42 2.88
CA TRP A 69 -6.63 3.08 2.40
C TRP A 69 -7.10 2.88 0.97
N TYR A 70 -6.27 2.24 0.16
CA TYR A 70 -6.55 1.91 -1.23
C TYR A 70 -6.29 0.42 -1.46
N ALA A 71 -7.25 -0.24 -2.12
CA ALA A 71 -7.09 -1.59 -2.65
C ALA A 71 -7.46 -1.57 -4.13
N VAL A 72 -6.45 -1.65 -5.00
CA VAL A 72 -6.61 -1.55 -6.45
C VAL A 72 -6.65 -2.95 -7.05
N HIS A 73 -7.73 -3.26 -7.76
CA HIS A 73 -7.95 -4.50 -8.51
C HIS A 73 -8.46 -4.16 -9.92
N PRO A 74 -8.18 -4.96 -10.96
CA PRO A 74 -8.70 -4.74 -12.32
C PRO A 74 -10.23 -4.60 -12.38
N ASP A 75 -10.95 -5.43 -11.62
CA ASP A 75 -12.43 -5.39 -11.59
C ASP A 75 -13.02 -4.21 -10.79
N GLY A 76 -12.19 -3.46 -10.06
CA GLY A 76 -12.64 -2.25 -9.37
C GLY A 76 -11.77 -1.86 -8.18
N PRO A 77 -11.41 -0.57 -8.04
CA PRO A 77 -10.72 -0.09 -6.85
C PRO A 77 -11.69 0.05 -5.67
N LYS A 78 -11.17 -0.09 -4.46
CA LYS A 78 -11.85 0.31 -3.23
C LYS A 78 -11.00 1.27 -2.43
N PHE A 79 -11.65 2.23 -1.78
CA PHE A 79 -11.00 3.23 -0.95
C PHE A 79 -11.78 3.43 0.34
N TRP A 80 -11.06 3.79 1.42
CA TRP A 80 -11.66 4.06 2.72
C TRP A 80 -10.84 5.08 3.50
N ASP A 81 -11.51 6.06 4.10
CA ASP A 81 -10.90 6.95 5.08
C ASP A 81 -11.24 6.48 6.50
N THR A 82 -10.23 6.43 7.36
CA THR A 82 -10.40 5.97 8.74
C THR A 82 -9.34 6.59 9.66
N PRO A 83 -9.64 6.83 10.95
CA PRO A 83 -8.63 7.24 11.92
C PRO A 83 -7.76 6.07 12.42
N VAL A 84 -8.04 4.83 12.03
CA VAL A 84 -7.29 3.65 12.52
C VAL A 84 -6.14 3.22 11.60
N PRO A 85 -4.98 2.80 12.15
CA PRO A 85 -3.79 2.43 11.38
C PRO A 85 -3.86 1.02 10.74
N GLY A 86 -5.02 0.37 10.77
CA GLY A 86 -5.24 -0.94 10.18
C GLY A 86 -6.58 -1.05 9.48
N ARG A 87 -6.67 -1.98 8.53
CA ARG A 87 -7.86 -2.18 7.71
C ARG A 87 -8.03 -3.65 7.33
N VAL A 88 -9.28 -4.07 7.32
CA VAL A 88 -9.72 -5.32 6.70
C VAL A 88 -10.04 -5.03 5.23
N VAL A 89 -9.31 -5.67 4.32
CA VAL A 89 -9.46 -5.55 2.86
C VAL A 89 -10.25 -6.75 2.36
N PRO A 90 -11.50 -6.56 1.90
CA PRO A 90 -12.28 -7.64 1.30
C PRO A 90 -11.75 -8.01 -0.09
N LEU A 91 -11.70 -9.30 -0.40
CA LEU A 91 -11.15 -9.84 -1.64
C LEU A 91 -12.24 -10.57 -2.45
N PRO A 92 -13.24 -9.87 -3.01
CA PRO A 92 -14.37 -10.52 -3.67
C PRO A 92 -14.02 -11.23 -5.00
N TRP A 93 -12.98 -10.78 -5.70
CA TRP A 93 -12.59 -11.26 -7.02
C TRP A 93 -11.24 -11.97 -6.96
N SER A 94 -11.03 -12.93 -7.85
CA SER A 94 -9.73 -13.56 -8.02
C SER A 94 -8.78 -12.63 -8.76
N GLY A 95 -7.54 -12.55 -8.30
CA GLY A 95 -6.52 -11.70 -8.92
C GLY A 95 -5.58 -11.09 -7.89
N GLU A 96 -4.83 -10.08 -8.33
CA GLU A 96 -3.92 -9.35 -7.46
C GLU A 96 -4.54 -8.02 -7.03
N TYR A 97 -4.54 -7.79 -5.72
CA TYR A 97 -4.88 -6.52 -5.11
C TYR A 97 -3.58 -5.79 -4.76
N LYS A 98 -3.41 -4.60 -5.32
CA LYS A 98 -2.35 -3.67 -4.90
C LYS A 98 -2.89 -2.80 -3.79
N VAL A 99 -2.38 -3.00 -2.57
CA VAL A 99 -2.85 -2.29 -1.38
C VAL A 99 -1.80 -1.29 -0.94
N TYR A 100 -2.22 -0.05 -0.70
CA TYR A 100 -1.39 1.00 -0.11
C TYR A 100 -2.26 1.94 0.72
N VAL A 101 -1.64 2.75 1.56
CA VAL A 101 -2.33 3.75 2.38
C VAL A 101 -1.59 5.08 2.31
N LEU A 102 -2.35 6.16 2.34
CA LEU A 102 -1.83 7.50 2.59
C LEU A 102 -2.14 7.85 4.05
N ILE A 103 -1.11 8.22 4.80
CA ILE A 103 -1.30 8.85 6.11
C ILE A 103 -1.36 10.36 5.90
N HIS A 104 -2.44 10.98 6.35
CA HIS A 104 -2.70 12.40 6.29
C HIS A 104 -2.62 13.00 7.69
N PHE A 105 -1.79 14.01 7.85
CA PHE A 105 -1.73 14.84 9.05
C PHE A 105 -2.59 16.07 8.82
N ILE A 106 -3.68 16.20 9.56
CA ILE A 106 -4.72 17.21 9.36
C ILE A 106 -4.75 18.14 10.57
N ASP A 107 -4.71 19.44 10.34
CA ASP A 107 -4.93 20.43 11.40
C ASP A 107 -6.39 20.37 11.88
N LYS A 108 -6.60 20.19 13.18
CA LYS A 108 -7.93 19.97 13.78
C LYS A 108 -8.83 21.21 13.69
N THR A 109 -8.24 22.41 13.58
CA THR A 109 -8.98 23.68 13.56
C THR A 109 -9.37 24.06 12.14
N THR A 110 -8.42 24.06 11.21
CA THR A 110 -8.64 24.46 9.81
C THR A 110 -9.15 23.32 8.95
N ARG A 111 -9.03 22.07 9.42
CA ARG A 111 -9.28 20.83 8.67
C ARG A 111 -8.43 20.70 7.40
N GLN A 112 -7.36 21.49 7.30
CA GLN A 112 -6.44 21.44 6.18
C GLN A 112 -5.34 20.39 6.43
N ARG A 113 -4.86 19.82 5.33
CA ARG A 113 -3.76 18.88 5.35
C ARG A 113 -2.44 19.63 5.56
N VAL A 114 -1.74 19.27 6.63
CA VAL A 114 -0.39 19.76 6.92
C VAL A 114 0.64 19.01 6.06
N THR A 115 0.59 17.69 6.07
CA THR A 115 1.48 16.84 5.28
C THR A 115 0.88 15.46 5.04
N SER A 116 1.49 14.65 4.15
CA SER A 116 1.08 13.28 3.90
C SER A 116 2.22 12.39 3.41
N TYR A 117 2.16 11.12 3.77
CA TYR A 117 3.13 10.12 3.34
C TYR A 117 2.40 8.94 2.70
N ARG A 118 2.97 8.41 1.63
CA ARG A 118 2.49 7.19 0.97
C ARG A 118 3.26 5.98 1.47
N SER A 119 2.55 4.93 1.83
CA SER A 119 3.16 3.66 2.24
C SER A 119 3.81 2.93 1.06
N ASN A 120 4.61 1.91 1.34
CA ASN A 120 4.89 0.89 0.34
C ASN A 120 3.58 0.28 -0.17
N THR A 121 3.64 -0.27 -1.39
CA THR A 121 2.53 -1.04 -1.95
C THR A 121 2.77 -2.51 -1.64
N ILE A 122 1.80 -3.17 -1.01
CA ILE A 122 1.82 -4.63 -0.85
C ILE A 122 0.94 -5.27 -1.92
N THR A 123 1.29 -6.49 -2.31
CA THR A 123 0.45 -7.31 -3.17
C THR A 123 -0.22 -8.37 -2.31
N VAL A 124 -1.55 -8.44 -2.42
CA VAL A 124 -2.38 -9.50 -1.84
C VAL A 124 -2.98 -10.28 -3.00
N LYS A 125 -2.78 -11.60 -3.01
CA LYS A 125 -3.26 -12.48 -4.08
C LYS A 125 -4.53 -13.19 -3.63
N ALA A 126 -5.58 -13.12 -4.41
CA ALA A 126 -6.83 -13.84 -4.17
C ALA A 126 -7.01 -14.91 -5.25
N LEU A 127 -7.15 -16.17 -4.84
CA LEU A 127 -7.32 -17.33 -5.72
C LEU A 127 -8.79 -17.75 -5.77
N ALA A 128 -9.23 -18.25 -6.93
CA ALA A 128 -10.48 -18.98 -7.02
C ALA A 128 -10.30 -20.37 -6.38
N CYS A 129 -10.69 -20.50 -5.11
CA CYS A 129 -10.62 -21.78 -4.38
C CYS A 129 -11.92 -22.59 -4.57
N GLU A 130 -11.78 -23.91 -4.66
CA GLU A 130 -12.94 -24.82 -4.70
C GLU A 130 -13.72 -24.71 -3.38
N GLY A 131 -14.97 -24.25 -3.47
CA GLY A 131 -15.82 -23.90 -2.32
C GLY A 131 -16.48 -22.51 -2.40
N ASN A 132 -16.05 -21.65 -3.34
CA ASN A 132 -16.68 -20.35 -3.60
C ASN A 132 -17.50 -20.28 -4.90
N LYS A 133 -17.98 -21.44 -5.36
CA LYS A 133 -19.13 -21.47 -6.27
C LYS A 133 -20.38 -21.18 -5.43
N ASP A 134 -21.21 -20.27 -5.90
CA ASP A 134 -22.55 -19.90 -5.40
C ASP A 134 -22.63 -18.89 -4.26
N GLY A 135 -22.64 -17.62 -4.67
CA GLY A 135 -23.36 -16.55 -3.98
C GLY A 135 -24.16 -15.65 -4.93
N SER A 136 -24.25 -15.97 -6.23
CA SER A 136 -25.02 -15.23 -7.23
C SER A 136 -26.32 -15.96 -7.56
N GLN A 137 -27.15 -16.20 -6.56
CA GLN A 137 -28.60 -16.34 -6.72
C GLN A 137 -29.24 -15.71 -5.49
N HIS A 138 -29.64 -14.45 -5.60
CA HIS A 138 -30.87 -13.84 -5.06
C HIS A 138 -30.83 -12.33 -5.29
#